data_AF-A0A068T8Q7-F1
#
_entry.id   AF-A0A068T8Q7-F1
#
_cell.length_a   1.000
_cell.length_b   1.000
_cell.length_c   1.000
_cell.angle_alpha   90.00
_cell.angle_beta   90.00
_cell.angle_gamma   90.00
#
_symmetry.space_group_name_H-M   'P 1'
#
loop_
_entity.id
_entity.type
_entity.pdbx_description
1 polymer ?
#
loop_
_entity_poly.entity_id
_entity_poly.type
_entity_poly.pdbx_seq_one_letter_code
_entity_poly.pdbx_strand_id
1 'polypeptide(L)'
;MFIQPIDYLLFVWFILAGISTLYVAWDQFRNNPEPAVMKWGFILVTLYLGPIGLLLYILADKEPVPGTHEEFIKPLWKQGIGSTIHCVAGDATGIIIAAAITALLGLPMWIDIIIEYIAGFTLGLFIFQALFMKNMMGGTYWQNVRNSFMPEFISMNAMMAGMAPVMAILMMGRDMRAMWPEEMLFWGVMALGIGVGFAIAYPFNVWLVAKGLKHGLMTERGQMAGDMHGQHRQEGAHAYGDDHRQEEASNHQRHGSGQDRPSRAFAPTRLQIATMAAFTSIMLIAGFAYPFTRVNMHLGAHDVGGAIMAPGMIMTFDTPGDAMRDMAAVDPRLAGFRARETATGGEVLPPRIEGDVKVFDLTASVIGWSILPGETVEAYAYNNQVPGPTLRVVQGDKVRIKVTNRLPESTTVHWHGLILPNEMDGAAQITQKPIEPGQTFTYEYTVGQSGTYFYHTHDHVDRQQSLGLYGALIIDPKDTADEIPADLEYTMQLQEWVKREWLTYPAMPMEGALPNFFTINGKSYPATDTIKMKVGQKLKVRFVGSHTTAIHPMHIHGGPFEVTARDGETLPPPARYLADTVNIAPGQRYDVIWTARRPGKWLVHCHIPHHTTNNNVEVDGGGGLMLVIDVQP
;
A
#
# COMPACT_ATOMS: atom_id res chain seq x y z
N MET A 1 0.53 6.12 -12.36
CA MET A 1 -0.83 6.55 -11.95
C MET A 1 -0.83 6.54 -10.43
N PHE A 2 -1.27 7.61 -9.79
CA PHE A 2 -1.42 7.64 -8.33
C PHE A 2 -2.59 6.75 -7.91
N ILE A 3 -2.41 5.95 -6.87
CA ILE A 3 -3.39 4.97 -6.38
C ILE A 3 -4.23 5.59 -5.27
N GLN A 4 -3.57 6.29 -4.34
CA GLN A 4 -4.22 6.90 -3.19
C GLN A 4 -4.00 8.42 -3.13
N PRO A 5 -4.87 9.18 -2.44
CA PRO A 5 -4.69 10.62 -2.22
C PRO A 5 -3.32 10.99 -1.63
N ILE A 6 -2.75 10.14 -0.78
CA ILE A 6 -1.43 10.36 -0.18
C ILE A 6 -0.32 10.48 -1.24
N ASP A 7 -0.46 9.78 -2.37
CA ASP A 7 0.56 9.79 -3.42
C ASP A 7 0.69 11.19 -4.06
N TYR A 8 -0.43 11.92 -4.18
CA TYR A 8 -0.42 13.31 -4.65
C TYR A 8 0.27 14.24 -3.65
N LEU A 9 0.00 14.05 -2.36
CA LEU A 9 0.63 14.84 -1.30
C LEU A 9 2.14 14.60 -1.28
N LEU A 10 2.57 13.34 -1.39
CA LEU A 10 3.98 12.96 -1.46
C LEU A 10 4.65 13.52 -2.72
N PHE A 11 3.98 13.51 -3.87
CA PHE A 11 4.50 14.12 -5.08
C PHE A 11 4.81 15.61 -4.92
N VAL A 12 3.86 16.38 -4.36
CA VAL A 12 4.08 17.80 -4.07
C VAL A 12 5.19 17.97 -3.03
N TRP A 13 5.19 17.14 -1.97
CA TRP A 13 6.21 17.17 -0.93
C TRP A 13 7.62 16.96 -1.50
N PHE A 14 7.83 15.99 -2.39
CA PHE A 14 9.14 15.71 -2.97
C PHE A 14 9.60 16.79 -3.95
N ILE A 15 8.69 17.44 -4.67
CA ILE A 15 9.04 18.64 -5.46
C ILE A 15 9.54 19.74 -4.53
N LEU A 16 8.81 20.02 -3.45
CA LEU A 16 9.21 21.03 -2.48
C LEU A 16 10.52 20.67 -1.77
N ALA A 17 10.74 19.38 -1.49
CA ALA A 17 12.00 18.90 -0.93
C ALA A 17 13.16 19.13 -1.90
N GLY A 18 13.00 18.79 -3.18
CA GLY A 18 14.01 19.04 -4.20
C GLY A 18 14.38 20.52 -4.34
N ILE A 19 13.37 21.40 -4.40
CA ILE A 19 13.59 22.87 -4.46
C ILE A 19 14.30 23.37 -3.19
N SER A 20 13.88 22.89 -2.02
CA SER A 20 14.48 23.23 -0.73
C SER A 20 15.96 22.83 -0.68
N THR A 21 16.27 21.59 -1.07
CA THR A 21 17.64 21.08 -1.10
C THR A 21 18.52 21.85 -2.08
N LEU A 22 18.00 22.19 -3.27
CA LEU A 22 18.75 23.01 -4.24
C LEU A 22 19.07 24.40 -3.69
N TYR A 23 18.11 25.04 -3.01
CA TYR A 23 18.35 26.33 -2.36
C TYR A 23 19.42 26.22 -1.27
N VAL A 24 19.30 25.24 -0.36
CA VAL A 24 20.27 25.04 0.73
C VAL A 24 21.66 24.76 0.16
N ALA A 25 21.77 23.91 -0.86
CA ALA A 25 23.06 23.63 -1.50
C ALA A 25 23.67 24.88 -2.13
N TRP A 26 22.87 25.68 -2.85
CA TRP A 26 23.33 26.93 -3.46
C TRP A 26 23.81 27.94 -2.42
N ASP A 27 23.05 28.13 -1.33
CA ASP A 27 23.35 29.12 -0.28
C ASP A 27 24.57 28.70 0.56
N GLN A 28 24.65 27.42 0.96
CA GLN A 28 25.75 26.86 1.73
C GLN A 28 27.12 27.02 1.04
N PHE A 29 27.19 26.79 -0.28
CA PHE A 29 28.45 26.89 -1.02
C PHE A 29 28.81 28.32 -1.48
N ARG A 30 27.91 29.30 -1.34
CA ARG A 30 28.17 30.69 -1.73
C ARG A 30 28.31 31.66 -0.57
N ASN A 31 27.42 31.57 0.41
CA ASN A 31 27.21 32.63 1.39
C ASN A 31 27.51 32.21 2.82
N ASN A 32 27.57 30.90 3.12
CA ASN A 32 27.69 30.42 4.49
C ASN A 32 29.15 30.04 4.84
N PRO A 33 29.75 30.61 5.90
CA PRO A 33 31.13 30.35 6.30
C PRO A 33 31.24 29.09 7.18
N GLU A 34 30.59 27.99 6.82
CA GLU A 34 30.67 26.72 7.55
C GLU A 34 31.72 25.75 6.98
N PRO A 35 32.25 24.82 7.79
CA PRO A 35 33.06 23.72 7.31
C PRO A 35 32.25 22.81 6.38
N ALA A 36 32.92 22.20 5.38
CA ALA A 36 32.27 21.38 4.34
C ALA A 36 31.35 20.27 4.90
N VAL A 37 31.68 19.75 6.08
CA VAL A 37 30.92 18.70 6.78
C VAL A 37 29.52 19.17 7.16
N MET A 38 29.41 20.38 7.70
CA MET A 38 28.13 20.95 8.12
C MET A 38 27.28 21.35 6.90
N LYS A 39 27.92 21.84 5.83
CA LYS A 39 27.29 22.10 4.54
C LYS A 39 26.57 20.85 4.01
N TRP A 40 27.29 19.73 3.94
CA TRP A 40 26.70 18.46 3.51
C TRP A 40 25.64 17.95 4.50
N GLY A 41 25.83 18.16 5.80
CA GLY A 41 24.83 17.84 6.82
C GLY A 41 23.49 18.51 6.55
N PHE A 42 23.47 19.83 6.35
CA PHE A 42 22.24 20.56 6.04
C PHE A 42 21.63 20.17 4.69
N ILE A 43 22.46 19.92 3.67
CA ILE A 43 21.97 19.46 2.35
C ILE A 43 21.26 18.12 2.48
N LEU A 44 21.88 17.14 3.16
CA LEU A 44 21.33 15.80 3.34
C LEU A 44 20.07 15.81 4.21
N VAL A 45 20.08 16.50 5.35
CA VAL A 45 18.88 16.58 6.20
C VAL A 45 17.75 17.33 5.51
N THR A 46 18.05 18.34 4.68
CA THR A 46 17.03 18.99 3.84
C THR A 46 16.50 18.06 2.75
N LEU A 47 17.34 17.19 2.19
CA LEU A 47 16.88 16.15 1.27
C LEU A 47 15.91 15.18 1.96
N TYR A 48 16.16 14.82 3.22
CA TYR A 48 15.29 13.90 3.97
C TYR A 48 14.00 14.55 4.46
N LEU A 49 14.08 15.77 5.01
CA LEU A 49 12.96 16.45 5.69
C LEU A 49 12.27 17.51 4.82
N GLY A 50 12.77 17.74 3.60
CA GLY A 50 12.23 18.71 2.66
C GLY A 50 12.13 20.13 3.23
N PRO A 51 10.97 20.80 3.11
CA PRO A 51 10.77 22.16 3.63
C PRO A 51 11.07 22.33 5.13
N ILE A 52 10.93 21.28 5.93
CA ILE A 52 11.28 21.33 7.36
C ILE A 52 12.80 21.49 7.53
N GLY A 53 13.60 20.78 6.73
CA GLY A 53 15.05 20.93 6.75
C GLY A 53 15.51 22.32 6.30
N LEU A 54 14.85 22.90 5.30
CA LEU A 54 15.07 24.30 4.90
C LEU A 54 14.76 25.28 6.03
N LEU A 55 13.65 25.07 6.75
CA LEU A 55 13.29 25.90 7.89
C LEU A 55 14.36 25.81 8.99
N LEU A 56 14.84 24.60 9.30
CA LEU A 56 15.92 24.39 10.26
C LEU A 56 17.20 25.10 9.84
N TYR A 57 17.57 25.00 8.55
CA TYR A 57 18.72 25.72 7.99
C TYR A 57 18.59 27.24 8.18
N ILE A 58 17.46 27.83 7.78
CA ILE A 58 17.24 29.27 7.85
C ILE A 58 17.27 29.78 9.31
N LEU A 59 16.67 29.02 10.24
CA LEU A 59 16.54 29.47 11.64
C LEU A 59 17.79 29.24 12.47
N ALA A 60 18.53 28.16 12.20
CA ALA A 60 19.65 27.76 13.04
C ALA A 60 21.00 28.23 12.48
N ASP A 61 21.16 28.27 11.16
CA ASP A 61 22.48 28.28 10.54
C ASP A 61 22.72 29.42 9.53
N LYS A 62 21.73 29.69 8.66
CA LYS A 62 21.85 30.72 7.62
C LYS A 62 22.26 32.07 8.22
N GLU A 63 23.42 32.57 7.78
CA GLU A 63 23.93 33.88 8.20
C GLU A 63 22.95 35.02 7.84
N PRO A 64 22.40 35.75 8.83
CA PRO A 64 21.43 36.82 8.55
C PRO A 64 22.07 38.05 7.90
N VAL A 65 23.28 38.40 8.35
CA VAL A 65 24.07 39.54 7.88
C VAL A 65 25.53 39.08 7.76
N PRO A 66 26.23 39.37 6.64
CA PRO A 66 27.62 38.97 6.46
C PRO A 66 28.50 39.43 7.63
N GLY A 67 29.22 38.47 8.22
CA GLY A 67 30.08 38.73 9.36
C GLY A 67 29.47 38.47 10.73
N THR A 68 28.21 38.02 10.84
CA THR A 68 27.50 37.82 12.12
C THR A 68 27.23 36.36 12.48
N HIS A 69 27.67 35.41 11.65
CA HIS A 69 27.36 33.99 11.80
C HIS A 69 27.73 33.41 13.19
N GLU A 70 28.92 33.70 13.72
CA GLU A 70 29.40 33.20 15.02
C GLU A 70 28.50 33.63 16.18
N GLU A 71 28.02 34.87 16.15
CA GLU A 71 27.09 35.39 17.16
C GLU A 71 25.69 34.78 16.96
N PHE A 72 25.26 34.65 15.71
CA PHE A 72 23.96 34.08 15.37
C PHE A 72 23.81 32.64 15.82
N ILE A 73 24.84 31.80 15.67
CA ILE A 73 24.80 30.37 16.02
C ILE A 73 25.08 30.09 17.50
N LYS A 74 25.52 31.08 18.28
CA LYS A 74 25.91 30.94 19.70
C LYS A 74 24.83 30.32 20.61
N PRO A 75 23.52 30.59 20.46
CA PRO A 75 22.49 30.00 21.33
C PRO A 75 22.52 28.47 21.36
N LEU A 76 22.41 27.88 22.55
CA LEU A 76 22.53 26.44 22.76
C LEU A 76 21.53 25.60 21.94
N TRP A 77 20.32 26.10 21.71
CA TRP A 77 19.32 25.40 20.89
C TRP A 77 19.75 25.28 19.42
N LYS A 78 20.44 26.28 18.87
CA LYS A 78 20.99 26.25 17.50
C LYS A 78 22.19 25.32 17.42
N GLN A 79 23.06 25.37 18.43
CA GLN A 79 24.16 24.41 18.56
C GLN A 79 23.65 22.97 18.66
N GLY A 80 22.55 22.75 19.38
CA GLY A 80 21.85 21.46 19.42
C GLY A 80 21.29 21.04 18.06
N ILE A 81 20.72 21.96 17.28
CA ILE A 81 20.29 21.69 15.90
C ILE A 81 21.48 21.27 15.05
N GLY A 82 22.60 22.00 15.08
CA GLY A 82 23.82 21.63 14.35
C GLY A 82 24.33 20.23 14.71
N SER A 83 24.41 19.91 16.00
CA SER A 83 24.80 18.57 16.46
C SER A 83 23.84 17.48 15.97
N THR A 84 22.54 17.76 15.97
CA THR A 84 21.51 16.81 15.52
C THR A 84 21.56 16.64 14.00
N ILE A 85 21.70 17.72 13.24
CA ILE A 85 21.88 17.71 11.77
C ILE A 85 23.05 16.82 11.39
N HIS A 86 24.20 17.01 12.04
CA HIS A 86 25.42 16.28 11.74
C HIS A 86 25.27 14.76 12.01
N CYS A 87 24.63 14.40 13.12
CA CYS A 87 24.34 12.99 13.47
C CYS A 87 23.33 12.37 12.50
N VAL A 88 22.16 13.00 12.34
CA VAL A 88 21.08 12.48 11.50
C VAL A 88 21.50 12.39 10.03
N ALA A 89 22.33 13.30 9.53
CA ALA A 89 22.84 13.22 8.16
C ALA A 89 23.56 11.89 7.89
N GLY A 90 24.44 11.44 8.81
CA GLY A 90 25.16 10.19 8.68
C GLY A 90 24.28 8.98 8.97
N ASP A 91 23.63 8.96 10.14
CA ASP A 91 22.83 7.82 10.58
C ASP A 91 21.69 7.53 9.60
N ALA A 92 20.94 8.55 9.17
CA ALA A 92 19.85 8.38 8.23
C ALA A 92 20.32 7.94 6.84
N THR A 93 21.48 8.42 6.36
CA THR A 93 22.04 7.93 5.08
C THR A 93 22.27 6.41 5.14
N GLY A 94 22.89 5.93 6.21
CA GLY A 94 23.17 4.51 6.39
C GLY A 94 21.89 3.68 6.51
N ILE A 95 20.91 4.17 7.29
CA ILE A 95 19.60 3.53 7.45
C ILE A 95 18.84 3.46 6.12
N ILE A 96 18.74 4.56 5.37
CA ILE A 96 18.02 4.61 4.09
C ILE A 96 18.61 3.62 3.07
N ILE A 97 19.94 3.59 2.95
CA ILE A 97 20.62 2.68 2.01
C ILE A 97 20.39 1.23 2.43
N ALA A 98 20.52 0.93 3.72
CA ALA A 98 20.27 -0.40 4.25
C ALA A 98 18.82 -0.84 4.02
N ALA A 99 17.84 -0.03 4.41
CA ALA A 99 16.41 -0.30 4.23
C ALA A 99 16.07 -0.59 2.77
N ALA A 100 16.60 0.20 1.83
CA ALA A 100 16.37 -0.04 0.42
C ALA A 100 16.96 -1.37 -0.06
N ILE A 101 18.15 -1.74 0.42
CA ILE A 101 18.80 -3.02 0.07
C ILE A 101 18.06 -4.20 0.69
N THR A 102 17.71 -4.14 1.98
CA THR A 102 17.06 -5.25 2.68
C THR A 102 15.65 -5.49 2.16
N ALA A 103 14.92 -4.42 1.82
CA ALA A 103 13.62 -4.52 1.15
C ALA A 103 13.70 -5.22 -0.20
N LEU A 104 14.71 -4.90 -1.04
CA LEU A 104 14.94 -5.57 -2.32
C LEU A 104 15.38 -7.04 -2.17
N LEU A 105 15.98 -7.39 -1.04
CA LEU A 105 16.32 -8.78 -0.70
C LEU A 105 15.12 -9.54 -0.11
N GLY A 106 14.03 -8.86 0.24
CA GLY A 106 12.86 -9.44 0.87
C GLY A 106 13.15 -9.99 2.28
N LEU A 107 14.05 -9.35 3.02
CA LEU A 107 14.37 -9.78 4.38
C LEU A 107 13.22 -9.46 5.36
N PRO A 108 13.06 -10.25 6.44
CA PRO A 108 12.09 -9.96 7.50
C PRO A 108 12.37 -8.61 8.17
N MET A 109 11.31 -7.85 8.46
CA MET A 109 11.43 -6.51 9.04
C MET A 109 12.28 -6.44 10.33
N TRP A 110 12.22 -7.46 11.20
CA TRP A 110 13.05 -7.47 12.41
C TRP A 110 14.56 -7.55 12.12
N ILE A 111 14.94 -8.21 11.02
CA ILE A 111 16.34 -8.27 10.54
C ILE A 111 16.70 -6.94 9.89
N ASP A 112 15.80 -6.38 9.08
CA ASP A 112 15.98 -5.10 8.40
C ASP A 112 16.36 -4.01 9.39
N ILE A 113 15.58 -3.87 10.46
CA ILE A 113 15.83 -2.90 11.53
C ILE A 113 17.21 -3.08 12.18
N ILE A 114 17.66 -4.32 12.38
CA ILE A 114 18.99 -4.59 12.95
C ILE A 114 20.08 -4.16 11.97
N ILE A 115 19.94 -4.49 10.69
CA ILE A 115 20.88 -4.12 9.63
C ILE A 115 20.91 -2.59 9.47
N GLU A 116 19.76 -1.94 9.44
CA GLU A 116 19.59 -0.50 9.39
C GLU A 116 20.28 0.19 10.58
N TYR A 117 20.06 -0.29 11.80
CA TYR A 117 20.73 0.24 12.99
C TYR A 117 22.26 0.14 12.86
N ILE A 118 22.77 -1.03 12.48
CA ILE A 118 24.21 -1.26 12.32
C ILE A 118 24.79 -0.38 11.21
N ALA A 119 24.11 -0.29 10.07
CA ALA A 119 24.55 0.49 8.92
C ALA A 119 24.54 1.99 9.21
N GLY A 120 23.45 2.48 9.81
CA GLY A 120 23.33 3.86 10.28
C GLY A 120 24.47 4.20 11.24
N PHE A 121 24.62 3.41 12.32
CA PHE A 121 25.62 3.69 13.34
C PHE A 121 27.05 3.61 12.80
N THR A 122 27.33 2.66 11.90
CA THR A 122 28.65 2.51 11.25
C THR A 122 28.95 3.72 10.37
N LEU A 123 27.99 4.15 9.54
CA LEU A 123 28.19 5.28 8.63
C LEU A 123 28.26 6.62 9.40
N GLY A 124 27.40 6.81 10.41
CA GLY A 124 27.47 7.92 11.34
C GLY A 124 28.82 8.01 12.04
N LEU A 125 29.26 6.92 12.69
CA LEU A 125 30.50 6.90 13.47
C LEU A 125 31.78 7.02 12.61
N PHE A 126 31.91 6.21 11.56
CA PHE A 126 33.18 6.12 10.83
C PHE A 126 33.32 7.20 9.74
N ILE A 127 32.23 7.56 9.08
CA ILE A 127 32.27 8.55 7.99
C ILE A 127 31.96 9.95 8.54
N PHE A 128 30.79 10.14 9.15
CA PHE A 128 30.35 11.48 9.56
C PHE A 128 31.10 12.02 10.78
N GLN A 129 31.29 11.20 11.82
CA GLN A 129 32.02 11.62 13.01
C GLN A 129 33.55 11.52 12.81
N ALA A 130 34.09 10.34 12.52
CA ALA A 130 35.53 10.12 12.61
C ALA A 130 36.34 10.68 11.41
N LEU A 131 35.86 10.49 10.18
CA LEU A 131 36.58 10.92 8.97
C LEU A 131 36.52 12.43 8.80
N PHE A 132 35.32 13.00 8.93
CA PHE A 132 35.09 14.42 8.70
C PHE A 132 35.59 15.31 9.87
N MET A 133 35.60 14.82 11.11
CA MET A 133 36.24 15.55 12.22
C MET A 133 37.77 15.46 12.26
N LYS A 134 38.40 14.57 11.48
CA LYS A 134 39.87 14.46 11.41
C LYS A 134 40.53 15.80 11.05
N ASN A 135 39.89 16.57 10.17
CA ASN A 135 40.40 17.86 9.72
C ASN A 135 40.12 19.00 10.72
N MET A 136 39.28 18.76 11.74
CA MET A 136 38.77 19.80 12.65
C MET A 136 39.31 19.70 14.07
N MET A 137 39.36 18.51 14.66
CA MET A 137 39.73 18.35 16.09
C MET A 137 41.22 18.12 16.34
N GLY A 138 41.99 17.75 15.31
CA GLY A 138 43.39 17.31 15.46
C GLY A 138 43.51 15.98 16.22
N GLY A 139 44.29 15.04 15.67
CA GLY A 139 44.47 13.70 16.27
C GLY A 139 44.49 12.59 15.23
N THR A 140 44.62 11.35 15.69
CA THR A 140 44.52 10.18 14.82
C THR A 140 43.05 9.81 14.60
N TYR A 141 42.72 9.25 13.42
CA TYR A 141 41.35 8.80 13.10
C TYR A 141 40.74 7.92 14.21
N TRP A 142 41.53 6.99 14.75
CA TRP A 142 41.10 6.08 15.81
C TRP A 142 40.84 6.76 17.16
N GLN A 143 41.54 7.86 17.45
CA GLN A 143 41.26 8.66 18.63
C GLN A 143 39.91 9.37 18.53
N ASN A 144 39.56 9.86 17.34
CA ASN A 144 38.25 10.46 17.08
C ASN A 144 37.12 9.43 17.16
N VAL A 145 37.29 8.23 16.58
CA VAL A 145 36.32 7.13 16.73
C VAL A 145 36.04 6.84 18.21
N ARG A 146 37.09 6.71 19.03
CA ARG A 146 36.94 6.39 20.45
C ARG A 146 36.23 7.48 21.25
N ASN A 147 36.51 8.74 20.93
CA ASN A 147 35.91 9.87 21.63
C ASN A 147 34.45 10.10 21.22
N SER A 148 34.09 9.84 19.96
CA SER A 148 32.74 10.03 19.42
C SER A 148 31.81 8.84 19.64
N PHE A 149 32.33 7.65 19.96
CA PHE A 149 31.51 6.44 20.10
C PHE A 149 30.33 6.61 21.07
N MET A 150 30.59 7.06 22.30
CA MET A 150 29.55 7.13 23.33
C MET A 150 28.52 8.23 23.07
N PRO A 151 28.92 9.47 22.69
CA PRO A 151 27.97 10.48 22.26
C PRO A 151 27.12 10.04 21.06
N GLU A 152 27.70 9.32 20.11
CA GLU A 152 26.95 8.82 18.95
C GLU A 152 25.99 7.71 19.34
N PHE A 153 26.40 6.78 20.20
CA PHE A 153 25.54 5.72 20.71
C PHE A 153 24.28 6.27 21.40
N ILE A 154 24.44 7.29 22.26
CA ILE A 154 23.31 7.97 22.93
C ILE A 154 22.37 8.60 21.90
N SER A 155 22.93 9.31 20.91
CA SER A 155 22.15 10.02 19.90
C SER A 155 21.41 9.06 18.96
N MET A 156 22.09 8.04 18.46
CA MET A 156 21.55 7.01 17.57
C MET A 156 20.45 6.21 18.26
N ASN A 157 20.63 5.82 19.53
CA ASN A 157 19.56 5.14 20.28
C ASN A 157 18.31 6.00 20.41
N ALA A 158 18.47 7.30 20.70
CA ALA A 158 17.33 8.21 20.78
C ALA A 158 16.64 8.39 19.41
N MET A 159 17.41 8.51 18.33
CA MET A 159 16.87 8.58 16.97
C MET A 159 16.08 7.33 16.63
N MET A 160 16.66 6.15 16.79
CA MET A 160 16.03 4.87 16.42
C MET A 160 14.84 4.53 17.32
N ALA A 161 14.86 4.95 18.59
CA ALA A 161 13.70 4.84 19.48
C ALA A 161 12.47 5.59 18.95
N GLY A 162 12.66 6.64 18.15
CA GLY A 162 11.58 7.37 17.50
C GLY A 162 11.25 6.89 16.10
N MET A 163 12.27 6.70 15.28
CA MET A 163 12.12 6.35 13.87
C MET A 163 11.56 4.93 13.69
N ALA A 164 12.16 3.94 14.33
CA ALA A 164 11.88 2.54 14.03
C ALA A 164 10.42 2.12 14.33
N PRO A 165 9.77 2.58 15.43
CA PRO A 165 8.37 2.26 15.66
C PRO A 165 7.43 2.89 14.63
N VAL A 166 7.73 4.12 14.19
CA VAL A 166 6.98 4.81 13.14
C VAL A 166 7.09 4.05 11.82
N MET A 167 8.31 3.64 11.45
CA MET A 167 8.54 2.85 10.25
C MET A 167 7.81 1.52 10.33
N ALA A 168 8.00 0.74 11.39
CA ALA A 168 7.38 -0.57 11.52
C ALA A 168 5.84 -0.51 11.41
N ILE A 169 5.21 0.47 12.07
CA ILE A 169 3.74 0.62 12.04
C ILE A 169 3.23 1.08 10.68
N LEU A 170 3.93 2.00 10.02
CA LEU A 170 3.48 2.54 8.73
C LEU A 170 3.81 1.61 7.56
N MET A 171 4.93 0.90 7.64
CA MET A 171 5.39 -0.05 6.62
C MET A 171 4.62 -1.39 6.68
N MET A 172 4.40 -1.95 7.88
CA MET A 172 3.51 -3.13 8.09
C MET A 172 2.09 -2.73 8.48
N GLY A 173 1.69 -1.51 8.11
CA GLY A 173 0.37 -0.98 8.39
C GLY A 173 -0.64 -1.38 7.32
N ARG A 174 -1.52 -0.43 6.98
CA ARG A 174 -2.55 -0.63 5.96
C ARG A 174 -1.99 -0.66 4.54
N ASP A 175 -1.01 0.19 4.24
CA ASP A 175 -0.49 0.41 2.88
C ASP A 175 0.97 -0.03 2.81
N MET A 176 1.17 -1.30 2.48
CA MET A 176 2.48 -1.95 2.50
C MET A 176 3.32 -1.62 1.26
N ARG A 177 2.81 -0.78 0.34
CA ARG A 177 3.66 -0.09 -0.64
C ARG A 177 4.78 0.70 0.04
N ALA A 178 4.56 1.11 1.29
CA ALA A 178 5.58 1.71 2.15
C ALA A 178 6.82 0.82 2.38
N MET A 179 6.76 -0.49 2.10
CA MET A 179 7.91 -1.40 2.20
C MET A 179 8.74 -1.49 0.91
N TRP A 180 8.25 -0.93 -0.20
CA TRP A 180 8.86 -1.11 -1.52
C TRP A 180 9.61 0.15 -1.95
N PRO A 181 10.93 0.10 -2.18
CA PRO A 181 11.72 1.28 -2.55
C PRO A 181 11.33 1.92 -3.89
N GLU A 182 10.64 1.18 -4.76
CA GLU A 182 10.10 1.70 -6.03
C GLU A 182 8.89 2.62 -5.82
N GLU A 183 8.22 2.51 -4.67
CA GLU A 183 7.04 3.30 -4.34
C GLU A 183 7.43 4.58 -3.62
N MET A 184 6.78 5.69 -3.98
CA MET A 184 7.02 6.99 -3.33
C MET A 184 6.66 6.97 -1.84
N LEU A 185 5.72 6.10 -1.46
CA LEU A 185 5.26 5.95 -0.08
C LEU A 185 6.38 5.46 0.84
N PHE A 186 7.27 4.56 0.37
CA PHE A 186 8.45 4.13 1.12
C PHE A 186 9.29 5.33 1.54
N TRP A 187 9.65 6.19 0.59
CA TRP A 187 10.46 7.39 0.84
C TRP A 187 9.74 8.39 1.76
N GLY A 188 8.41 8.49 1.65
CA GLY A 188 7.60 9.35 2.50
C GLY A 188 7.60 8.89 3.96
N VAL A 189 7.44 7.58 4.19
CA VAL A 189 7.50 6.98 5.52
C VAL A 189 8.91 7.08 6.11
N MET A 190 9.95 6.88 5.29
CA MET A 190 11.34 7.09 5.70
C MET A 190 11.59 8.54 6.15
N ALA A 191 11.16 9.52 5.36
CA ALA A 191 11.28 10.94 5.70
C ALA A 191 10.57 11.28 7.02
N LEU A 192 9.36 10.77 7.22
CA LEU A 192 8.60 10.95 8.46
C LEU A 192 9.30 10.28 9.65
N GLY A 193 9.79 9.05 9.48
CA GLY A 193 10.55 8.32 10.49
C GLY A 193 11.80 9.08 10.91
N ILE A 194 12.57 9.61 9.96
CA ILE A 194 13.76 10.45 10.21
C ILE A 194 13.35 11.73 10.95
N GLY A 195 12.24 12.36 10.58
CA GLY A 195 11.74 13.57 11.26
C GLY A 195 11.39 13.32 12.73
N VAL A 196 10.71 12.20 13.02
CA VAL A 196 10.41 11.79 14.41
C VAL A 196 11.70 11.42 15.14
N GLY A 197 12.60 10.66 14.51
CA GLY A 197 13.90 10.33 15.07
C GLY A 197 14.74 11.58 15.40
N PHE A 198 14.76 12.57 14.52
CA PHE A 198 15.41 13.87 14.75
C PHE A 198 14.82 14.57 15.98
N ALA A 199 13.48 14.63 16.09
CA ALA A 199 12.81 15.28 17.20
C ALA A 199 13.12 14.62 18.55
N ILE A 200 13.20 13.27 18.59
CA ILE A 200 13.55 12.53 19.81
C ILE A 200 15.04 12.64 20.13
N ALA A 201 15.93 12.65 19.13
CA ALA A 201 17.37 12.78 19.33
C ALA A 201 17.81 14.20 19.74
N TYR A 202 17.06 15.24 19.32
CA TYR A 202 17.38 16.64 19.57
C TYR A 202 17.68 16.98 21.04
N PRO A 203 16.83 16.68 22.05
CA PRO A 203 17.12 17.02 23.45
C PRO A 203 18.40 16.34 23.99
N PHE A 204 18.73 15.14 23.52
CA PHE A 204 19.97 14.46 23.89
C PHE A 204 21.19 15.14 23.26
N ASN A 205 21.08 15.55 22.00
CA ASN A 205 22.14 16.31 21.33
C ASN A 205 22.37 17.68 21.98
N VAL A 206 21.31 18.39 22.39
CA VAL A 206 21.43 19.62 23.19
C VAL A 206 22.20 19.36 24.48
N TRP A 207 21.89 18.28 25.19
CA TRP A 207 22.62 17.90 26.42
C TRP A 207 24.09 17.56 26.15
N LEU A 208 24.37 16.78 25.09
CA LEU A 208 25.72 16.40 24.70
C LEU A 208 26.59 17.63 24.36
N VAL A 209 26.02 18.60 23.65
CA VAL A 209 26.66 19.88 23.34
C VAL A 209 26.88 20.71 24.60
N ALA A 210 25.87 20.83 25.46
CA ALA A 210 25.97 21.57 26.72
C ALA A 210 27.06 21.01 27.66
N LYS A 211 27.40 19.73 27.52
CA LYS A 211 28.46 19.04 28.26
C LYS A 211 29.79 18.95 27.52
N GLY A 212 29.91 19.53 26.33
CA GLY A 212 31.13 19.51 25.53
C GLY A 212 31.53 18.11 25.04
N LEU A 213 30.56 17.20 24.93
CA LEU A 213 30.74 15.84 24.40
C LEU A 213 30.51 15.77 22.88
N LYS A 214 29.72 16.70 22.34
CA LYS A 214 29.54 16.95 20.90
C LYS A 214 29.76 18.44 20.61
N HIS A 215 30.03 18.75 19.35
CA HIS A 215 30.03 20.12 18.84
C HIS A 215 28.69 20.45 18.16
N GLY A 216 28.32 21.72 18.14
CA GLY A 216 27.20 22.21 17.34
C GLY A 216 27.68 22.83 16.02
N LEU A 217 27.06 23.95 15.66
CA LEU A 217 27.42 24.76 14.48
C LEU A 217 28.77 25.45 14.69
N MET A 218 29.55 25.59 13.61
CA MET A 218 30.90 26.12 13.64
C MET A 218 31.19 27.00 12.43
N THR A 219 32.11 27.95 12.58
CA THR A 219 32.46 28.90 11.53
C THR A 219 33.90 28.70 11.07
N GLU A 220 34.09 28.57 9.75
CA GLU A 220 35.37 28.54 9.06
C GLU A 220 35.48 29.75 8.13
N ARG A 221 36.14 30.82 8.60
CA ARG A 221 36.53 31.94 7.73
C ARG A 221 37.95 31.73 7.25
N GLY A 222 38.12 31.61 5.93
CA GLY A 222 39.45 31.67 5.33
C GLY A 222 40.13 32.99 5.69
N GLN A 223 41.42 32.94 6.00
CA GLN A 223 42.26 34.14 6.10
C GLN A 223 42.23 34.88 4.75
N MET A 224 41.31 35.84 4.59
CA MET A 224 41.44 36.85 3.54
C MET A 224 42.42 37.90 4.04
N ALA A 225 43.67 37.76 3.60
CA ALA A 225 44.61 38.87 3.58
C ALA A 225 44.02 40.01 2.74
N GLY A 226 44.00 41.21 3.32
CA GLY A 226 43.53 42.42 2.68
C GLY A 226 43.97 43.60 3.52
N ASP A 227 45.18 44.09 3.22
CA ASP A 227 45.74 45.34 3.71
C ASP A 227 44.71 46.47 3.68
N MET A 228 44.49 47.12 4.83
CA MET A 228 44.20 48.56 4.84
C MET A 228 44.88 49.22 6.03
N HIS A 229 46.02 49.84 5.70
CA HIS A 229 46.61 50.95 6.43
C HIS A 229 45.53 52.01 6.76
N GLY A 230 45.33 52.26 8.06
CA GLY A 230 44.62 53.41 8.57
C GLY A 230 45.49 54.12 9.60
N GLN A 231 46.32 55.05 9.12
CA GLN A 231 47.01 56.02 9.96
C GLN A 231 45.99 56.83 10.77
N HIS A 232 46.14 56.89 12.09
CA HIS A 232 45.71 58.05 12.86
C HIS A 232 46.77 58.45 13.87
N ARG A 233 47.26 59.67 13.66
CA ARG A 233 48.19 60.44 14.49
C ARG A 233 47.47 60.97 15.74
N GLN A 234 48.24 61.02 16.82
CA GLN A 234 48.30 62.04 17.87
C GLN A 234 47.00 62.47 18.57
N GLU A 235 46.95 62.23 19.87
CA GLU A 235 46.84 63.31 20.85
C GLU A 235 47.52 62.86 22.16
N GLY A 236 48.37 63.74 22.71
CA GLY A 236 49.14 63.50 23.91
C GLY A 236 48.56 64.23 25.12
N ALA A 237 48.78 63.67 26.30
CA ALA A 237 48.79 64.41 27.55
C ALA A 237 49.77 63.74 28.51
N HIS A 238 50.80 64.50 28.89
CA HIS A 238 51.82 64.16 29.88
C HIS A 238 51.29 64.35 31.30
N ALA A 239 51.63 63.44 32.22
CA ALA A 239 51.89 63.79 33.62
C ALA A 239 52.88 62.78 34.24
N TYR A 240 53.82 63.34 35.01
CA TYR A 240 55.05 62.77 35.55
C TYR A 240 54.85 62.03 36.89
N GLY A 241 55.72 61.06 37.20
CA GLY A 241 55.87 60.50 38.55
C GLY A 241 56.71 59.21 38.64
N ASP A 242 58.03 59.38 38.85
CA ASP A 242 59.09 58.46 39.33
C ASP A 242 58.67 57.48 40.47
N ASP A 243 59.32 56.36 40.81
CA ASP A 243 60.55 55.64 40.43
C ASP A 243 60.48 54.21 41.09
N HIS A 244 61.39 53.31 40.69
CA HIS A 244 61.87 52.06 41.32
C HIS A 244 61.49 50.68 40.73
N ARG A 245 62.35 50.29 39.77
CA ARG A 245 63.01 48.98 39.53
C ARG A 245 62.50 47.74 40.28
N GLN A 246 62.20 46.68 39.51
CA GLN A 246 63.00 45.45 39.52
C GLN A 246 62.76 44.62 38.25
N GLU A 247 63.85 44.01 37.79
CA GLU A 247 64.03 43.19 36.60
C GLU A 247 63.20 41.90 36.66
N GLU A 248 62.60 41.47 35.54
CA GLU A 248 62.58 40.05 35.15
C GLU A 248 62.18 39.84 33.68
N ALA A 249 62.77 38.81 33.10
CA ALA A 249 62.96 38.59 31.68
C ALA A 249 61.66 38.33 30.88
N SER A 250 61.57 39.00 29.73
CA SER A 250 60.56 38.79 28.69
C SER A 250 60.83 37.51 27.89
N ASN A 251 59.91 36.54 27.94
CA ASN A 251 59.80 35.51 26.91
C ASN A 251 58.41 35.61 26.28
N HIS A 252 58.36 36.13 25.05
CA HIS A 252 57.14 36.29 24.26
C HIS A 252 56.60 34.92 23.83
N GLN A 253 55.49 34.48 24.43
CA GLN A 253 54.64 33.44 23.84
C GLN A 253 53.43 34.07 23.16
N ARG A 254 53.29 33.75 21.86
CA ARG A 254 52.18 34.12 20.98
C ARG A 254 50.83 33.72 21.60
N HIS A 255 49.93 34.69 21.72
CA HIS A 255 48.51 34.46 22.00
C HIS A 255 47.85 33.79 20.78
N GLY A 256 47.56 32.50 20.90
CA GLY A 256 46.52 31.84 20.13
C GLY A 256 45.17 32.11 20.81
N SER A 257 44.18 32.54 20.05
CA SER A 257 42.79 32.71 20.48
C SER A 257 42.22 31.37 20.95
N GLY A 258 42.26 31.13 22.26
CA GLY A 258 41.65 29.98 22.89
C GLY A 258 40.13 30.13 22.87
N GLN A 259 39.45 29.22 22.17
CA GLN A 259 38.08 28.88 22.52
C GLN A 259 38.07 28.41 23.98
N ASP A 260 37.21 29.03 24.79
CA ASP A 260 36.97 28.67 26.19
C ASP A 260 36.72 27.16 26.31
N ARG A 261 37.73 26.42 26.79
CA ARG A 261 37.50 25.09 27.34
C ARG A 261 36.61 25.27 28.58
N PRO A 262 35.44 24.61 28.68
CA PRO A 262 34.64 24.72 29.89
C PRO A 262 35.50 24.30 31.08
N SER A 263 35.48 25.13 32.13
CA SER A 263 36.14 24.83 33.39
C SER A 263 35.84 23.39 33.83
N ARG A 264 36.82 22.69 34.43
CA ARG A 264 36.69 21.29 34.92
C ARG A 264 35.43 21.02 35.76
N ALA A 265 34.76 22.05 36.28
CA ALA A 265 33.52 21.98 37.04
C ALA A 265 32.29 21.51 36.24
N PHE A 266 32.29 21.59 34.90
CA PHE A 266 31.11 21.26 34.07
C PHE A 266 31.27 20.02 33.18
N ALA A 267 32.42 19.34 33.25
CA ALA A 267 32.63 18.08 32.54
C ALA A 267 31.66 16.99 33.06
N PRO A 268 30.99 16.24 32.17
CA PRO A 268 30.02 15.23 32.58
C PRO A 268 30.71 14.10 33.33
N THR A 269 30.08 13.62 34.40
CA THR A 269 30.59 12.47 35.14
C THR A 269 30.38 11.19 34.34
N ARG A 270 31.23 10.17 34.57
CA ARG A 270 31.03 8.84 33.95
C ARG A 270 29.65 8.27 34.26
N LEU A 271 29.12 8.56 35.45
CA LEU A 271 27.78 8.17 35.86
C LEU A 271 26.71 8.84 35.00
N GLN A 272 26.79 10.15 34.75
CA GLN A 272 25.84 10.86 33.89
C GLN A 272 25.81 10.28 32.46
N ILE A 273 26.99 10.00 31.88
CA ILE A 273 27.08 9.39 30.54
C ILE A 273 26.47 7.99 30.54
N ALA A 274 26.81 7.16 31.55
CA ALA A 274 26.26 5.81 31.67
C ALA A 274 24.73 5.82 31.86
N THR A 275 24.19 6.75 32.64
CA THR A 275 22.75 6.93 32.82
C THR A 275 22.06 7.32 31.53
N MET A 276 22.62 8.26 30.75
CA MET A 276 22.05 8.65 29.45
C MET A 276 22.11 7.52 28.43
N ALA A 277 23.21 6.79 28.37
CA ALA A 277 23.32 5.60 27.53
C ALA A 277 22.29 4.52 27.92
N ALA A 278 22.15 4.21 29.21
CA ALA A 278 21.16 3.25 29.68
C ALA A 278 19.72 3.71 29.39
N PHE A 279 19.42 4.99 29.61
CA PHE A 279 18.09 5.54 29.37
C PHE A 279 17.71 5.46 27.89
N THR A 280 18.60 5.89 26.99
CA THR A 280 18.34 5.81 25.54
C THR A 280 18.28 4.37 25.04
N SER A 281 19.04 3.43 25.60
CA SER A 281 18.87 2.00 25.30
C SER A 281 17.50 1.46 25.74
N ILE A 282 17.01 1.86 26.91
CA ILE A 282 15.66 1.48 27.37
C ILE A 282 14.60 2.09 26.45
N MET A 283 14.76 3.35 26.03
CA MET A 283 13.87 3.98 25.06
C MET A 283 13.83 3.20 23.74
N LEU A 284 14.98 2.77 23.24
CA LEU A 284 15.05 1.97 22.01
C LEU A 284 14.28 0.66 22.16
N ILE A 285 14.53 -0.10 23.24
CA ILE A 285 13.84 -1.37 23.52
C ILE A 285 12.33 -1.14 23.68
N ALA A 286 11.93 -0.10 24.42
CA ALA A 286 10.52 0.24 24.62
C ALA A 286 9.83 0.65 23.31
N GLY A 287 10.54 1.39 22.45
CA GLY A 287 10.08 1.73 21.11
C GLY A 287 9.72 0.48 20.30
N PHE A 288 10.53 -0.58 20.39
CA PHE A 288 10.27 -1.83 19.68
C PHE A 288 9.20 -2.71 20.32
N ALA A 289 9.02 -2.66 21.64
CA ALA A 289 8.05 -3.54 22.31
C ALA A 289 6.63 -3.41 21.72
N TYR A 290 6.21 -2.21 21.33
CA TYR A 290 4.88 -1.99 20.77
C TYR A 290 4.71 -2.59 19.35
N PRO A 291 5.50 -2.23 18.32
CA PRO A 291 5.40 -2.83 16.99
C PRO A 291 5.40 -4.36 16.99
N PHE A 292 6.29 -5.01 17.76
CA PHE A 292 6.37 -6.47 17.83
C PHE A 292 5.10 -7.16 18.32
N THR A 293 4.22 -6.44 19.03
CA THR A 293 2.92 -6.96 19.49
C THR A 293 1.75 -6.55 18.60
N ARG A 294 1.97 -5.65 17.64
CA ARG A 294 0.90 -5.01 16.85
C ARG A 294 0.96 -5.32 15.37
N VAL A 295 2.15 -5.58 14.83
CA VAL A 295 2.36 -5.90 13.41
C VAL A 295 3.23 -7.14 13.28
N ASN A 296 3.15 -7.82 12.13
CA ASN A 296 3.94 -9.01 11.88
C ASN A 296 5.37 -8.66 11.43
N MET A 297 6.28 -8.58 12.39
CA MET A 297 7.70 -8.24 12.15
C MET A 297 8.50 -9.33 11.40
N HIS A 298 7.92 -10.52 11.18
CA HIS A 298 8.58 -11.62 10.46
C HIS A 298 8.39 -11.54 8.95
N LEU A 299 7.52 -10.66 8.46
CA LEU A 299 7.27 -10.46 7.04
C LEU A 299 8.26 -9.46 6.45
N GLY A 300 8.71 -9.73 5.22
CA GLY A 300 9.47 -8.81 4.38
C GLY A 300 8.62 -8.21 3.27
N ALA A 301 9.21 -7.30 2.49
CA ALA A 301 8.49 -6.60 1.40
C ALA A 301 7.89 -7.59 0.38
N HIS A 302 8.62 -8.66 0.06
CA HIS A 302 8.21 -9.70 -0.88
C HIS A 302 7.01 -10.53 -0.36
N ASP A 303 6.86 -10.69 0.95
CA ASP A 303 5.78 -11.46 1.55
C ASP A 303 4.42 -10.75 1.48
N VAL A 304 4.41 -9.43 1.25
CA VAL A 304 3.19 -8.64 1.19
C VAL A 304 2.94 -7.99 -0.17
N GLY A 305 3.94 -7.92 -1.05
CA GLY A 305 3.74 -7.58 -2.47
C GLY A 305 3.12 -6.20 -2.74
N GLY A 306 3.26 -5.24 -1.82
CA GLY A 306 2.66 -3.91 -1.94
C GLY A 306 1.16 -3.90 -1.61
N ALA A 307 0.67 -4.89 -0.87
CA ALA A 307 -0.71 -5.02 -0.43
C ALA A 307 -1.25 -3.73 0.20
N ILE A 308 -2.48 -3.39 -0.16
CA ILE A 308 -3.25 -2.32 0.45
C ILE A 308 -4.46 -2.95 1.12
N MET A 309 -4.52 -2.90 2.45
CA MET A 309 -5.59 -3.51 3.25
C MET A 309 -6.82 -2.60 3.33
N ALA A 310 -7.97 -3.20 3.58
CA ALA A 310 -9.22 -2.44 3.74
C ALA A 310 -9.15 -1.53 4.98
N PRO A 311 -9.79 -0.34 4.95
CA PRO A 311 -9.84 0.53 6.12
C PRO A 311 -10.51 -0.17 7.31
N GLY A 312 -9.92 -0.04 8.50
CA GLY A 312 -10.45 -0.62 9.74
C GLY A 312 -10.06 -2.07 10.01
N MET A 313 -9.39 -2.74 9.06
CA MET A 313 -8.88 -4.09 9.25
C MET A 313 -7.70 -4.10 10.23
N ILE A 314 -7.69 -5.08 11.14
CA ILE A 314 -6.64 -5.24 12.14
C ILE A 314 -5.69 -6.36 11.69
N MET A 315 -4.46 -6.00 11.35
CA MET A 315 -3.41 -6.94 10.94
C MET A 315 -2.45 -7.16 12.10
N THR A 316 -2.67 -8.21 12.88
CA THR A 316 -1.86 -8.54 14.05
C THR A 316 -0.60 -9.33 13.68
N PHE A 317 0.26 -9.56 14.68
CA PHE A 317 1.54 -10.26 14.52
C PHE A 317 1.42 -11.68 13.97
N ASP A 318 0.24 -12.29 14.01
CA ASP A 318 -0.08 -13.64 13.57
C ASP A 318 -0.76 -13.69 12.20
N THR A 319 -1.03 -12.55 11.56
CA THR A 319 -1.60 -12.55 10.21
C THR A 319 -0.51 -12.90 9.17
N PRO A 320 -0.65 -14.00 8.39
CA PRO A 320 0.35 -14.40 7.39
C PRO A 320 0.33 -13.49 6.15
N GLY A 321 1.48 -13.35 5.48
CA GLY A 321 1.61 -12.57 4.24
C GLY A 321 0.66 -13.00 3.13
N ASP A 322 0.46 -14.32 2.96
CA ASP A 322 -0.52 -14.88 2.01
C ASP A 322 -1.93 -14.35 2.27
N ALA A 323 -2.39 -14.37 3.54
CA ALA A 323 -3.69 -13.84 3.90
C ALA A 323 -3.78 -12.34 3.62
N MET A 324 -2.70 -11.57 3.85
CA MET A 324 -2.66 -10.15 3.53
C MET A 324 -2.85 -9.93 2.03
N ARG A 325 -2.15 -10.68 1.19
CA ARG A 325 -2.28 -10.62 -0.27
C ARG A 325 -3.68 -11.01 -0.74
N ASP A 326 -4.25 -12.06 -0.14
CA ASP A 326 -5.57 -12.54 -0.52
C ASP A 326 -6.66 -11.51 -0.23
N MET A 327 -6.57 -10.81 0.89
CA MET A 327 -7.51 -9.76 1.32
C MET A 327 -7.23 -8.38 0.73
N ALA A 328 -6.06 -8.16 0.10
CA ALA A 328 -5.64 -6.84 -0.36
C ALA A 328 -6.51 -6.29 -1.50
N ALA A 329 -6.52 -4.96 -1.66
CA ALA A 329 -7.11 -4.32 -2.83
C ALA A 329 -6.47 -4.83 -4.13
N VAL A 330 -7.23 -4.78 -5.22
CA VAL A 330 -6.69 -4.90 -6.58
C VAL A 330 -5.89 -3.64 -6.90
N ASP A 331 -4.66 -3.79 -7.40
CA ASP A 331 -3.88 -2.66 -7.89
C ASP A 331 -4.51 -2.10 -9.18
N PRO A 332 -5.05 -0.86 -9.17
CA PRO A 332 -5.72 -0.29 -10.34
C PRO A 332 -4.79 -0.06 -11.55
N ARG A 333 -3.47 -0.08 -11.35
CA ARG A 333 -2.47 0.01 -12.43
C ARG A 333 -2.44 -1.24 -13.31
N LEU A 334 -2.91 -2.37 -12.79
CA LEU A 334 -2.96 -3.65 -13.51
C LEU A 334 -4.16 -3.74 -14.48
N ALA A 335 -5.14 -2.85 -14.36
CA ALA A 335 -6.32 -2.84 -15.23
C ALA A 335 -5.94 -2.50 -16.68
N GLY A 336 -5.80 -3.52 -17.53
CA GLY A 336 -5.41 -3.38 -18.94
C GLY A 336 -6.55 -3.01 -19.88
N PHE A 337 -7.80 -3.07 -19.39
CA PHE A 337 -9.00 -2.73 -20.13
C PHE A 337 -9.97 -1.96 -19.22
N ARG A 338 -10.71 -1.01 -19.80
CA ARG A 338 -11.79 -0.31 -19.11
C ARG A 338 -13.08 -0.46 -19.90
N ALA A 339 -14.06 -1.12 -19.31
CA ALA A 339 -15.36 -1.32 -19.91
C ALA A 339 -16.12 0.01 -20.01
N ARG A 340 -16.94 0.14 -21.06
CA ARG A 340 -17.88 1.27 -21.17
C ARG A 340 -19.00 1.10 -20.14
N GLU A 341 -19.61 2.20 -19.73
CA GLU A 341 -20.75 2.16 -18.79
C GLU A 341 -21.91 1.30 -19.33
N THR A 342 -22.11 1.29 -20.65
CA THR A 342 -23.13 0.50 -21.35
C THR A 342 -22.72 -0.94 -21.66
N ALA A 343 -21.54 -1.39 -21.22
CA ALA A 343 -21.08 -2.75 -21.49
C ALA A 343 -21.95 -3.77 -20.74
N THR A 344 -22.25 -4.88 -21.40
CA THR A 344 -23.01 -6.01 -20.86
C THR A 344 -22.10 -7.19 -20.57
N GLY A 345 -22.35 -7.91 -19.48
CA GLY A 345 -21.62 -9.14 -19.13
C GLY A 345 -22.41 -10.40 -19.47
N GLY A 346 -21.76 -11.56 -19.40
CA GLY A 346 -22.41 -12.85 -19.68
C GLY A 346 -22.77 -13.06 -21.15
N GLU A 347 -22.14 -12.34 -22.09
CA GLU A 347 -22.39 -12.52 -23.52
C GLU A 347 -22.02 -13.94 -23.97
N VAL A 348 -22.82 -14.54 -24.86
CA VAL A 348 -22.53 -15.89 -25.36
C VAL A 348 -21.26 -15.86 -26.20
N LEU A 349 -20.28 -16.68 -25.82
CA LEU A 349 -19.05 -16.85 -26.61
C LEU A 349 -19.29 -17.88 -27.71
N PRO A 350 -19.27 -17.52 -29.00
CA PRO A 350 -19.39 -18.50 -30.07
C PRO A 350 -18.15 -19.40 -30.12
N PRO A 351 -18.30 -20.73 -30.18
CA PRO A 351 -17.15 -21.63 -30.34
C PRO A 351 -16.58 -21.55 -31.76
N ARG A 352 -15.27 -21.74 -31.87
CA ARG A 352 -14.64 -22.14 -33.13
C ARG A 352 -14.79 -23.66 -33.28
N ILE A 353 -15.28 -24.11 -34.43
CA ILE A 353 -15.43 -25.55 -34.70
C ILE A 353 -14.15 -26.10 -35.32
N GLU A 354 -13.52 -27.08 -34.68
CA GLU A 354 -12.34 -27.80 -35.16
C GLU A 354 -12.66 -29.30 -35.25
N GLY A 355 -13.10 -29.76 -36.43
CA GLY A 355 -13.61 -31.12 -36.60
C GLY A 355 -14.93 -31.31 -35.87
N ASP A 356 -14.99 -32.28 -34.95
CA ASP A 356 -16.14 -32.54 -34.07
C ASP A 356 -16.01 -31.87 -32.68
N VAL A 357 -15.03 -30.98 -32.50
CA VAL A 357 -14.73 -30.30 -31.23
C VAL A 357 -15.14 -28.83 -31.29
N LYS A 358 -15.87 -28.38 -30.27
CA LYS A 358 -16.15 -26.95 -30.00
C LYS A 358 -15.01 -26.35 -29.20
N VAL A 359 -14.32 -25.38 -29.78
CA VAL A 359 -13.15 -24.74 -29.17
C VAL A 359 -13.49 -23.35 -28.68
N PHE A 360 -13.17 -23.08 -27.41
CA PHE A 360 -13.32 -21.79 -26.76
C PHE A 360 -11.97 -21.27 -26.29
N ASP A 361 -11.79 -19.95 -26.36
CA ASP A 361 -10.60 -19.26 -25.88
C ASP A 361 -11.04 -18.29 -24.75
N LEU A 362 -10.57 -18.55 -23.53
CA LEU A 362 -10.79 -17.71 -22.36
C LEU A 362 -9.46 -17.06 -21.95
N THR A 363 -9.51 -15.77 -21.66
CA THR A 363 -8.37 -15.00 -21.12
C THR A 363 -8.77 -14.37 -19.80
N ALA A 364 -8.09 -14.72 -18.72
CA ALA A 364 -8.26 -14.09 -17.42
C ALA A 364 -7.37 -12.84 -17.33
N SER A 365 -7.93 -11.70 -16.93
CA SER A 365 -7.18 -10.44 -16.81
C SER A 365 -7.85 -9.46 -15.86
N VAL A 366 -7.08 -8.49 -15.35
CA VAL A 366 -7.60 -7.39 -14.53
C VAL A 366 -8.19 -6.30 -15.44
N ILE A 367 -9.42 -5.86 -15.14
CA ILE A 367 -10.14 -4.82 -15.89
C ILE A 367 -10.79 -3.80 -14.95
N GLY A 368 -11.06 -2.60 -15.43
CA GLY A 368 -12.03 -1.68 -14.83
C GLY A 368 -13.43 -1.96 -15.37
N TRP A 369 -14.35 -2.39 -14.52
CA TRP A 369 -15.74 -2.73 -14.88
C TRP A 369 -16.73 -1.73 -14.27
N SER A 370 -17.57 -1.11 -15.09
CA SER A 370 -18.61 -0.18 -14.60
C SER A 370 -19.83 -0.96 -14.12
N ILE A 371 -20.13 -0.87 -12.83
CA ILE A 371 -21.32 -1.50 -12.20
C ILE A 371 -22.54 -0.56 -12.20
N LEU A 372 -22.29 0.75 -12.18
CA LEU A 372 -23.26 1.84 -12.34
C LEU A 372 -22.59 2.99 -13.12
N PRO A 373 -23.35 3.93 -13.72
CA PRO A 373 -22.79 5.17 -14.26
C PRO A 373 -21.93 5.89 -13.22
N GLY A 374 -20.69 6.23 -13.57
CA GLY A 374 -19.72 6.83 -12.64
C GLY A 374 -19.14 5.92 -11.55
N GLU A 375 -19.59 4.66 -11.43
CA GLU A 375 -19.10 3.70 -10.42
C GLU A 375 -18.43 2.49 -11.10
N THR A 376 -17.14 2.32 -10.86
CA THR A 376 -16.30 1.29 -11.48
C THR A 376 -15.59 0.47 -10.43
N VAL A 377 -15.49 -0.84 -10.63
CA VAL A 377 -14.69 -1.75 -9.82
C VAL A 377 -13.53 -2.30 -10.64
N GLU A 378 -12.40 -2.58 -9.99
CA GLU A 378 -11.30 -3.34 -10.55
C GLU A 378 -11.62 -4.84 -10.39
N ALA A 379 -11.95 -5.49 -11.50
CA ALA A 379 -12.42 -6.87 -11.52
C ALA A 379 -11.39 -7.80 -12.17
N TYR A 380 -11.38 -9.05 -11.72
CA TYR A 380 -10.73 -10.15 -12.39
C TYR A 380 -11.77 -10.78 -13.33
N ALA A 381 -11.52 -10.72 -14.64
CA ALA A 381 -12.54 -11.02 -15.63
C ALA A 381 -12.04 -11.98 -16.70
N TYR A 382 -12.95 -12.86 -17.18
CA TYR A 382 -12.72 -13.60 -18.41
C TYR A 382 -13.16 -12.76 -19.62
N ASN A 383 -12.31 -12.66 -20.64
CA ASN A 383 -12.60 -11.99 -21.91
C ASN A 383 -13.17 -10.56 -21.76
N ASN A 384 -12.61 -9.78 -20.82
CA ASN A 384 -12.94 -8.37 -20.59
C ASN A 384 -14.40 -8.06 -20.22
N GLN A 385 -15.12 -9.00 -19.61
CA GLN A 385 -16.49 -8.80 -19.16
C GLN A 385 -16.75 -9.47 -17.81
N VAL A 386 -17.68 -8.89 -17.04
CA VAL A 386 -18.17 -9.47 -15.79
C VAL A 386 -19.69 -9.56 -15.84
N PRO A 387 -20.30 -10.75 -15.70
CA PRO A 387 -19.68 -12.08 -15.66
C PRO A 387 -18.85 -12.35 -16.92
N GLY A 388 -17.97 -13.32 -16.82
CA GLY A 388 -17.32 -13.91 -17.99
C GLY A 388 -18.33 -14.44 -19.01
N PRO A 389 -17.91 -14.70 -20.26
CA PRO A 389 -18.81 -15.09 -21.33
C PRO A 389 -19.64 -16.34 -20.99
N THR A 390 -20.90 -16.37 -21.44
CA THR A 390 -21.70 -17.59 -21.35
C THR A 390 -21.16 -18.62 -22.35
N LEU A 391 -20.74 -19.79 -21.84
CA LEU A 391 -20.43 -20.94 -22.67
C LEU A 391 -21.73 -21.73 -22.86
N ARG A 392 -22.21 -21.86 -24.11
CA ARG A 392 -23.41 -22.65 -24.43
C ARG A 392 -23.08 -23.81 -25.34
N VAL A 393 -23.35 -25.02 -24.88
CA VAL A 393 -23.05 -26.28 -25.57
C VAL A 393 -24.25 -27.22 -25.49
N VAL A 394 -24.20 -28.32 -26.23
CA VAL A 394 -25.22 -29.37 -26.24
C VAL A 394 -24.65 -30.62 -25.60
N GLN A 395 -25.48 -31.36 -24.87
CA GLN A 395 -25.10 -32.64 -24.30
C GLN A 395 -24.52 -33.57 -25.37
N GLY A 396 -23.34 -34.14 -25.07
CA GLY A 396 -22.57 -35.00 -25.97
C GLY A 396 -21.53 -34.26 -26.81
N ASP A 397 -21.49 -32.92 -26.78
CA ASP A 397 -20.43 -32.17 -27.45
C ASP A 397 -19.05 -32.50 -26.87
N LYS A 398 -18.03 -32.55 -27.74
CA LYS A 398 -16.62 -32.50 -27.34
C LYS A 398 -16.20 -31.04 -27.25
N VAL A 399 -15.63 -30.64 -26.12
CA VAL A 399 -15.18 -29.27 -25.89
C VAL A 399 -13.68 -29.22 -25.66
N ARG A 400 -13.06 -28.14 -26.14
CA ARG A 400 -11.68 -27.76 -25.86
C ARG A 400 -11.67 -26.30 -25.42
N ILE A 401 -11.27 -26.03 -24.20
CA ILE A 401 -11.28 -24.68 -23.64
C ILE A 401 -9.85 -24.28 -23.28
N LYS A 402 -9.31 -23.31 -24.02
CA LYS A 402 -7.96 -22.78 -23.81
C LYS A 402 -8.05 -21.58 -22.88
N VAL A 403 -7.46 -21.69 -21.69
CA VAL A 403 -7.46 -20.63 -20.68
C VAL A 403 -6.07 -20.02 -20.62
N THR A 404 -5.97 -18.73 -20.96
CA THR A 404 -4.73 -17.96 -20.85
C THR A 404 -4.78 -17.05 -19.63
N ASN A 405 -3.80 -17.19 -18.74
CA ASN A 405 -3.70 -16.36 -17.55
C ASN A 405 -2.90 -15.07 -17.84
N ARG A 406 -3.54 -13.90 -17.69
CA ARG A 406 -2.89 -12.58 -17.72
C ARG A 406 -3.10 -11.82 -16.40
N LEU A 407 -3.45 -12.52 -15.33
CA LEU A 407 -3.47 -11.97 -13.97
C LEU A 407 -2.04 -11.84 -13.43
N PRO A 408 -1.82 -11.00 -12.40
CA PRO A 408 -0.52 -10.92 -11.71
C PRO A 408 -0.21 -12.15 -10.84
N GLU A 409 -1.16 -13.08 -10.71
CA GLU A 409 -1.14 -14.23 -9.81
C GLU A 409 -1.59 -15.49 -10.57
N SER A 410 -1.29 -16.67 -10.02
CA SER A 410 -1.71 -17.95 -10.60
C SER A 410 -3.23 -18.11 -10.56
N THR A 411 -3.78 -18.92 -11.47
CA THR A 411 -5.23 -19.20 -11.50
C THR A 411 -5.52 -20.59 -12.04
N THR A 412 -6.76 -21.05 -11.95
CA THR A 412 -7.26 -22.23 -12.67
C THR A 412 -8.71 -21.97 -13.11
N VAL A 413 -9.37 -22.94 -13.75
CA VAL A 413 -10.81 -22.88 -14.01
C VAL A 413 -11.43 -24.20 -13.61
N HIS A 414 -12.40 -24.16 -12.71
CA HIS A 414 -13.26 -25.27 -12.33
C HIS A 414 -14.62 -25.18 -13.00
N TRP A 415 -15.12 -26.34 -13.46
CA TRP A 415 -16.38 -26.49 -14.18
C TRP A 415 -17.46 -26.99 -13.22
N HIS A 416 -18.05 -26.06 -12.49
CA HIS A 416 -18.83 -26.36 -11.31
C HIS A 416 -20.06 -27.24 -11.61
N GLY A 417 -20.06 -28.45 -11.05
CA GLY A 417 -21.14 -29.43 -11.14
C GLY A 417 -21.00 -30.45 -12.27
N LEU A 418 -19.97 -30.34 -13.11
CA LEU A 418 -19.75 -31.28 -14.21
C LEU A 418 -19.15 -32.61 -13.74
N ILE A 419 -19.57 -33.69 -14.40
CA ILE A 419 -18.89 -34.99 -14.35
C ILE A 419 -17.78 -34.98 -15.40
N LEU A 420 -16.52 -34.97 -14.94
CA LEU A 420 -15.34 -34.81 -15.79
C LEU A 420 -14.26 -35.85 -15.48
N PRO A 421 -13.31 -36.10 -16.41
CA PRO A 421 -12.02 -36.66 -16.04
C PRO A 421 -11.37 -35.80 -14.96
N ASN A 422 -10.79 -36.43 -13.95
CA ASN A 422 -10.29 -35.74 -12.76
C ASN A 422 -9.26 -34.65 -13.10
N GLU A 423 -8.40 -34.89 -14.11
CA GLU A 423 -7.35 -33.97 -14.55
C GLU A 423 -7.90 -32.70 -15.22
N MET A 424 -9.20 -32.67 -15.55
CA MET A 424 -9.88 -31.54 -16.17
C MET A 424 -10.76 -30.77 -15.18
N ASP A 425 -10.76 -31.18 -13.91
CA ASP A 425 -11.65 -30.62 -12.88
C ASP A 425 -11.26 -29.18 -12.47
N GLY A 426 -9.97 -28.84 -12.46
CA GLY A 426 -9.53 -27.46 -12.24
C GLY A 426 -9.13 -27.08 -10.83
N ALA A 427 -9.28 -27.95 -9.82
CA ALA A 427 -8.82 -27.69 -8.46
C ALA A 427 -7.28 -27.53 -8.37
N ALA A 428 -6.82 -26.32 -8.08
CA ALA A 428 -5.40 -25.98 -8.01
C ALA A 428 -4.66 -26.82 -6.95
N GLN A 429 -3.46 -27.29 -7.30
CA GLN A 429 -2.59 -28.17 -6.49
C GLN A 429 -3.17 -29.56 -6.16
N ILE A 430 -4.43 -29.84 -6.50
CA ILE A 430 -5.10 -31.13 -6.23
C ILE A 430 -5.24 -31.95 -7.52
N THR A 431 -5.95 -31.42 -8.51
CA THR A 431 -6.20 -32.12 -9.78
C THR A 431 -5.32 -31.60 -10.92
N GLN A 432 -4.80 -30.38 -10.79
CA GLN A 432 -3.81 -29.81 -11.69
C GLN A 432 -2.86 -28.84 -10.99
N LYS A 433 -1.73 -28.53 -11.65
CA LYS A 433 -0.91 -27.37 -11.27
C LYS A 433 -1.63 -26.07 -11.64
N PRO A 434 -1.45 -24.98 -10.87
CA PRO A 434 -1.95 -23.66 -11.25
C PRO A 434 -1.41 -23.21 -12.61
N ILE A 435 -2.21 -22.41 -13.31
CA ILE A 435 -1.81 -21.72 -14.54
C ILE A 435 -1.06 -20.46 -14.12
N GLU A 436 0.26 -20.47 -14.24
CA GLU A 436 1.09 -19.32 -13.87
C GLU A 436 0.83 -18.10 -14.77
N PRO A 437 1.12 -16.87 -14.31
CA PRO A 437 1.03 -15.67 -15.13
C PRO A 437 1.72 -15.82 -16.50
N GLY A 438 1.00 -15.49 -17.57
CA GLY A 438 1.46 -15.60 -18.95
C GLY A 438 1.32 -17.00 -19.58
N GLN A 439 0.91 -18.01 -18.82
CA GLN A 439 0.73 -19.38 -19.33
C GLN A 439 -0.69 -19.66 -19.82
N THR A 440 -0.82 -20.74 -20.59
CA THR A 440 -2.09 -21.24 -21.10
C THR A 440 -2.25 -22.71 -20.72
N PHE A 441 -3.44 -23.09 -20.24
CA PHE A 441 -3.83 -24.48 -20.03
C PHE A 441 -5.02 -24.82 -20.93
N THR A 442 -5.12 -26.08 -21.36
CA THR A 442 -6.21 -26.56 -22.22
C THR A 442 -7.01 -27.62 -21.48
N TYR A 443 -8.30 -27.34 -21.27
CA TYR A 443 -9.27 -28.29 -20.75
C TYR A 443 -9.96 -29.00 -21.91
N GLU A 444 -10.00 -30.33 -21.90
CA GLU A 444 -10.66 -31.12 -22.94
C GLU A 444 -11.52 -32.22 -22.32
N TYR A 445 -12.81 -32.24 -22.66
CA TYR A 445 -13.74 -33.24 -22.17
C TYR A 445 -14.96 -33.37 -23.09
N THR A 446 -15.72 -34.45 -22.89
CA THR A 446 -17.04 -34.63 -23.52
C THR A 446 -18.12 -34.30 -22.52
N VAL A 447 -19.09 -33.49 -22.92
CA VAL A 447 -20.16 -33.01 -22.05
C VAL A 447 -21.19 -34.12 -21.81
N GLY A 448 -21.27 -34.65 -20.59
CA GLY A 448 -22.17 -35.77 -20.26
C GLY A 448 -23.58 -35.35 -19.78
N GLN A 449 -23.68 -34.19 -19.14
CA GLN A 449 -24.90 -33.69 -18.50
C GLN A 449 -25.63 -32.67 -19.38
N SER A 450 -26.77 -32.17 -18.92
CA SER A 450 -27.51 -31.03 -19.47
C SER A 450 -28.11 -30.21 -18.33
N GLY A 451 -28.21 -28.89 -18.46
CA GLY A 451 -28.75 -28.02 -17.41
C GLY A 451 -28.00 -26.70 -17.25
N THR A 452 -28.24 -26.05 -16.11
CA THR A 452 -27.61 -24.79 -15.71
C THR A 452 -26.39 -25.05 -14.82
N TYR A 453 -25.21 -24.77 -15.35
CA TYR A 453 -23.93 -24.83 -14.65
C TYR A 453 -23.21 -23.49 -14.76
N PHE A 454 -22.03 -23.40 -14.17
CA PHE A 454 -21.17 -22.23 -14.29
C PHE A 454 -19.72 -22.68 -14.16
N TYR A 455 -18.80 -21.79 -14.45
CA TYR A 455 -17.37 -21.99 -14.27
C TYR A 455 -16.78 -20.84 -13.48
N HIS A 456 -15.75 -21.11 -12.70
CA HIS A 456 -15.08 -20.11 -11.88
C HIS A 456 -13.63 -20.52 -11.61
N THR A 457 -12.82 -19.59 -11.16
CA THR A 457 -11.47 -19.92 -10.67
C THR A 457 -11.49 -20.90 -9.51
N HIS A 458 -10.47 -21.76 -9.42
CA HIS A 458 -10.27 -22.64 -8.27
C HIS A 458 -8.86 -22.56 -7.69
N ASP A 459 -8.27 -21.39 -7.80
CA ASP A 459 -7.05 -20.96 -7.12
C ASP A 459 -7.36 -19.63 -6.41
N HIS A 460 -6.98 -19.47 -5.15
CA HIS A 460 -7.32 -18.29 -4.32
C HIS A 460 -8.81 -17.86 -4.43
N VAL A 461 -9.73 -18.83 -4.30
CA VAL A 461 -11.16 -18.68 -4.65
C VAL A 461 -11.83 -17.49 -3.97
N ASP A 462 -11.62 -17.33 -2.67
CA ASP A 462 -12.19 -16.24 -1.87
C ASP A 462 -11.78 -14.86 -2.41
N ARG A 463 -10.60 -14.75 -3.02
CA ARG A 463 -10.13 -13.54 -3.71
C ARG A 463 -10.65 -13.46 -5.13
N GLN A 464 -10.28 -14.41 -5.98
CA GLN A 464 -10.42 -14.27 -7.41
C GLN A 464 -11.88 -14.36 -7.87
N GLN A 465 -12.67 -15.26 -7.29
CA GLN A 465 -14.09 -15.38 -7.64
C GLN A 465 -14.88 -14.17 -7.14
N SER A 466 -14.60 -13.69 -5.92
CA SER A 466 -15.24 -12.49 -5.36
C SER A 466 -14.86 -11.21 -6.10
N LEU A 467 -13.75 -11.21 -6.86
CA LEU A 467 -13.36 -10.14 -7.78
C LEU A 467 -13.94 -10.27 -9.19
N GLY A 468 -14.78 -11.28 -9.47
CA GLY A 468 -15.52 -11.39 -10.74
C GLY A 468 -15.13 -12.56 -11.65
N LEU A 469 -14.22 -13.44 -11.21
CA LEU A 469 -13.64 -14.48 -12.07
C LEU A 469 -14.54 -15.74 -12.16
N TYR A 470 -15.71 -15.55 -12.78
CA TYR A 470 -16.74 -16.58 -12.99
C TYR A 470 -17.53 -16.32 -14.28
N GLY A 471 -18.27 -17.30 -14.80
CA GLY A 471 -19.16 -17.17 -15.96
C GLY A 471 -20.14 -18.34 -16.09
N ALA A 472 -21.24 -18.18 -16.82
CA ALA A 472 -22.25 -19.22 -16.96
C ALA A 472 -21.83 -20.33 -17.96
N LEU A 473 -22.24 -21.56 -17.67
CA LEU A 473 -22.12 -22.71 -18.56
C LEU A 473 -23.50 -23.35 -18.74
N ILE A 474 -24.11 -23.13 -19.89
CA ILE A 474 -25.44 -23.65 -20.20
C ILE A 474 -25.29 -24.85 -21.13
N ILE A 475 -25.85 -25.99 -20.73
CA ILE A 475 -25.80 -27.21 -21.52
C ILE A 475 -27.21 -27.59 -21.93
N ASP A 476 -27.52 -27.45 -23.22
CA ASP A 476 -28.80 -27.84 -23.78
C ASP A 476 -28.90 -29.39 -23.85
N PRO A 477 -30.06 -29.98 -23.53
CA PRO A 477 -30.24 -31.43 -23.65
C PRO A 477 -30.16 -31.85 -25.11
N LYS A 478 -29.67 -33.07 -25.36
CA LYS A 478 -29.60 -33.62 -26.71
C LYS A 478 -30.99 -33.88 -27.29
N ASP A 479 -31.92 -34.34 -26.45
CA ASP A 479 -33.33 -34.44 -26.79
C ASP A 479 -34.05 -33.16 -26.32
N THR A 480 -34.58 -32.41 -27.27
CA THR A 480 -35.34 -31.18 -26.99
C THR A 480 -36.61 -31.43 -26.18
N ALA A 481 -37.11 -32.67 -26.14
CA ALA A 481 -38.26 -33.03 -25.32
C ALA A 481 -37.97 -32.97 -23.81
N ASP A 482 -36.69 -33.04 -23.42
CA ASP A 482 -36.27 -32.93 -22.02
C ASP A 482 -36.18 -31.46 -21.53
N GLU A 483 -36.30 -30.50 -22.45
CA GLU A 483 -36.30 -29.08 -22.10
C GLU A 483 -37.65 -28.61 -21.57
N ILE A 484 -37.63 -27.84 -20.48
CA ILE A 484 -38.84 -27.20 -19.94
C ILE A 484 -39.24 -26.02 -20.84
N PRO A 485 -40.45 -26.02 -21.43
CA PRO A 485 -40.84 -24.98 -22.38
C PRO A 485 -40.94 -23.59 -21.75
N ALA A 486 -40.30 -22.61 -22.37
CA ALA A 486 -40.41 -21.20 -22.05
C ALA A 486 -40.32 -20.34 -23.32
N ASP A 487 -40.94 -19.16 -23.31
CA ASP A 487 -40.89 -18.20 -24.42
C ASP A 487 -39.63 -17.33 -24.38
N LEU A 488 -39.13 -17.05 -23.17
CA LEU A 488 -37.90 -16.31 -22.93
C LEU A 488 -37.04 -17.03 -21.90
N GLU A 489 -35.72 -16.84 -22.01
CA GLU A 489 -34.74 -17.32 -21.05
C GLU A 489 -33.89 -16.14 -20.56
N TYR A 490 -33.63 -16.09 -19.25
CA TYR A 490 -32.74 -15.10 -18.65
C TYR A 490 -31.84 -15.77 -17.61
N THR A 491 -30.52 -15.69 -17.82
CA THR A 491 -29.52 -16.18 -16.87
C THR A 491 -29.12 -15.05 -15.93
N MET A 492 -29.22 -15.30 -14.63
CA MET A 492 -28.95 -14.34 -13.58
C MET A 492 -27.80 -14.81 -12.71
N GLN A 493 -26.63 -14.24 -12.91
CA GLN A 493 -25.45 -14.45 -12.08
C GLN A 493 -25.37 -13.37 -11.01
N LEU A 494 -25.32 -13.79 -9.74
CA LEU A 494 -25.34 -12.93 -8.57
C LEU A 494 -23.92 -12.68 -8.07
N GLN A 495 -23.59 -11.43 -7.72
CA GLN A 495 -22.28 -11.07 -7.22
C GLN A 495 -22.32 -9.93 -6.19
N GLU A 496 -21.30 -9.92 -5.34
CA GLU A 496 -21.06 -8.94 -4.29
C GLU A 496 -19.71 -8.25 -4.51
N TRP A 497 -19.60 -6.98 -4.10
CA TRP A 497 -18.38 -6.19 -4.23
C TRP A 497 -18.11 -5.39 -2.96
N VAL A 498 -16.83 -5.26 -2.62
CA VAL A 498 -16.35 -4.33 -1.59
C VAL A 498 -15.55 -3.23 -2.30
N LYS A 499 -16.08 -2.00 -2.27
CA LYS A 499 -15.36 -0.83 -2.76
C LYS A 499 -15.25 0.23 -1.67
N ARG A 500 -14.02 0.59 -1.28
CA ARG A 500 -13.72 1.59 -0.25
C ARG A 500 -12.56 2.45 -0.70
N GLU A 501 -12.62 3.75 -0.43
CA GLU A 501 -11.55 4.69 -0.79
C GLU A 501 -11.08 4.51 -2.25
N TRP A 502 -12.03 4.41 -3.18
CA TRP A 502 -11.80 4.24 -4.63
C TRP A 502 -11.18 2.90 -5.06
N LEU A 503 -10.83 2.03 -4.10
CA LEU A 503 -10.22 0.72 -4.34
C LEU A 503 -11.23 -0.40 -4.22
N THR A 504 -11.04 -1.43 -5.04
CA THR A 504 -11.83 -2.66 -5.02
C THR A 504 -11.10 -3.73 -4.22
N TYR A 505 -11.82 -4.34 -3.28
CA TYR A 505 -11.35 -5.42 -2.42
C TYR A 505 -12.17 -6.68 -2.71
N PRO A 506 -11.62 -7.88 -2.46
CA PRO A 506 -12.39 -9.12 -2.56
C PRO A 506 -13.58 -9.08 -1.60
N ALA A 507 -14.76 -9.48 -2.07
CA ALA A 507 -15.97 -9.60 -1.25
C ALA A 507 -15.94 -10.91 -0.43
N MET A 508 -14.95 -11.05 0.43
CA MET A 508 -14.77 -12.17 1.36
C MET A 508 -15.05 -11.74 2.81
N PRO A 509 -15.28 -12.67 3.75
CA PRO A 509 -15.50 -12.33 5.16
C PRO A 509 -14.28 -11.63 5.76
N MET A 510 -14.38 -10.30 5.91
CA MET A 510 -13.32 -9.45 6.44
C MET A 510 -13.88 -8.51 7.51
N GLU A 511 -13.18 -8.38 8.63
CA GLU A 511 -13.56 -7.46 9.70
C GLU A 511 -13.63 -6.01 9.18
N GLY A 512 -14.76 -5.34 9.41
CA GLY A 512 -14.97 -3.96 8.98
C GLY A 512 -15.20 -3.76 7.47
N ALA A 513 -15.21 -4.84 6.67
CA ALA A 513 -15.28 -4.76 5.21
C ALA A 513 -16.42 -5.61 4.62
N LEU A 514 -17.64 -5.40 5.13
CA LEU A 514 -18.84 -5.98 4.51
C LEU A 514 -19.04 -5.45 3.07
N PRO A 515 -19.51 -6.31 2.13
CA PRO A 515 -19.87 -5.90 0.78
C PRO A 515 -20.84 -4.72 0.78
N ASN A 516 -20.60 -3.75 -0.10
CA ASN A 516 -21.40 -2.53 -0.17
C ASN A 516 -22.02 -2.30 -1.55
N PHE A 517 -21.67 -3.12 -2.55
CA PHE A 517 -22.36 -3.14 -3.83
C PHE A 517 -22.72 -4.57 -4.21
N PHE A 518 -23.83 -4.73 -4.93
CA PHE A 518 -24.34 -6.02 -5.33
C PHE A 518 -24.78 -5.95 -6.79
N THR A 519 -24.58 -7.00 -7.56
CA THR A 519 -24.81 -6.94 -9.01
C THR A 519 -25.47 -8.20 -9.56
N ILE A 520 -26.43 -7.99 -10.46
CA ILE A 520 -26.95 -9.01 -11.38
C ILE A 520 -26.22 -8.83 -12.71
N ASN A 521 -25.56 -9.88 -13.18
CA ASN A 521 -24.83 -9.86 -14.45
C ASN A 521 -23.88 -8.65 -14.57
N GLY A 522 -23.19 -8.35 -13.46
CA GLY A 522 -22.17 -7.29 -13.40
C GLY A 522 -22.74 -5.87 -13.32
N LYS A 523 -24.06 -5.70 -13.26
CA LYS A 523 -24.71 -4.39 -13.08
C LYS A 523 -25.50 -4.33 -11.80
N SER A 524 -25.50 -3.17 -11.17
CA SER A 524 -26.37 -2.88 -10.04
C SER A 524 -27.58 -2.06 -10.51
N TYR A 525 -28.76 -2.24 -9.90
CA TYR A 525 -29.91 -1.40 -10.23
C TYR A 525 -29.62 0.08 -9.93
N PRO A 526 -30.03 1.05 -10.77
CA PRO A 526 -30.92 0.92 -11.95
C PRO A 526 -30.22 0.61 -13.28
N ALA A 527 -28.94 0.25 -13.27
CA ALA A 527 -28.19 -0.10 -14.48
C ALA A 527 -28.38 -1.56 -14.94
N THR A 528 -29.18 -2.35 -14.23
CA THR A 528 -29.56 -3.72 -14.62
C THR A 528 -30.54 -3.72 -15.79
N ASP A 529 -30.63 -4.87 -16.48
CA ASP A 529 -31.53 -5.05 -17.59
C ASP A 529 -33.01 -4.93 -17.20
N THR A 530 -33.86 -4.66 -18.20
CA THR A 530 -35.31 -4.78 -18.10
C THR A 530 -35.79 -5.88 -19.04
N ILE A 531 -36.40 -6.93 -18.49
CA ILE A 531 -36.94 -8.05 -19.27
C ILE A 531 -38.31 -7.66 -19.81
N LYS A 532 -38.43 -7.52 -21.13
CA LYS A 532 -39.70 -7.15 -21.78
C LYS A 532 -40.48 -8.41 -22.15
N MET A 533 -41.74 -8.48 -21.75
CA MET A 533 -42.63 -9.62 -21.98
C MET A 533 -44.03 -9.16 -22.39
N LYS A 534 -44.85 -10.11 -22.84
CA LYS A 534 -46.29 -9.96 -23.07
C LYS A 534 -47.07 -10.89 -22.15
N VAL A 535 -48.31 -10.52 -21.82
CA VAL A 535 -49.22 -11.39 -21.07
C VAL A 535 -49.33 -12.76 -21.75
N GLY A 536 -49.26 -13.82 -20.95
CA GLY A 536 -49.29 -15.22 -21.39
C GLY A 536 -47.92 -15.86 -21.60
N GLN A 537 -46.85 -15.07 -21.80
CA GLN A 537 -45.51 -15.60 -21.99
C GLN A 537 -44.93 -16.21 -20.70
N LYS A 538 -44.11 -17.24 -20.87
CA LYS A 538 -43.32 -17.90 -19.82
C LYS A 538 -41.86 -17.48 -19.90
N LEU A 539 -41.31 -17.06 -18.77
CA LEU A 539 -39.90 -16.74 -18.58
C LEU A 539 -39.24 -17.86 -17.78
N LYS A 540 -38.20 -18.45 -18.35
CA LYS A 540 -37.25 -19.29 -17.62
C LYS A 540 -36.16 -18.39 -17.02
N VAL A 541 -36.11 -18.30 -15.70
CA VAL A 541 -35.01 -17.62 -15.00
C VAL A 541 -34.06 -18.67 -14.46
N ARG A 542 -32.79 -18.58 -14.86
CA ARG A 542 -31.70 -19.42 -14.34
C ARG A 542 -30.93 -18.63 -13.30
N PHE A 543 -31.21 -18.84 -12.02
CA PHE A 543 -30.44 -18.25 -10.94
C PHE A 543 -29.13 -19.00 -10.77
N VAL A 544 -28.01 -18.26 -10.72
CA VAL A 544 -26.67 -18.79 -10.53
C VAL A 544 -26.00 -18.06 -9.38
N GLY A 545 -25.72 -18.78 -8.29
CA GLY A 545 -25.00 -18.29 -7.13
C GLY A 545 -23.50 -18.20 -7.37
N SER A 546 -23.06 -17.26 -8.20
CA SER A 546 -21.64 -17.02 -8.49
C SER A 546 -20.87 -16.27 -7.40
N HIS A 547 -21.57 -15.68 -6.43
CA HIS A 547 -21.01 -15.03 -5.25
C HIS A 547 -20.40 -16.06 -4.28
N THR A 548 -19.59 -15.58 -3.34
CA THR A 548 -18.81 -16.41 -2.40
C THR A 548 -19.31 -16.35 -0.96
N THR A 549 -20.20 -15.42 -0.62
CA THR A 549 -20.44 -15.00 0.77
C THR A 549 -21.90 -15.13 1.22
N ALA A 550 -22.77 -14.19 0.85
CA ALA A 550 -24.11 -14.14 1.44
C ALA A 550 -25.11 -14.99 0.64
N ILE A 551 -26.04 -15.64 1.34
CA ILE A 551 -27.20 -16.23 0.65
C ILE A 551 -28.06 -15.10 0.08
N HIS A 552 -28.59 -15.28 -1.12
CA HIS A 552 -29.50 -14.34 -1.76
C HIS A 552 -30.91 -14.92 -1.92
N PRO A 553 -31.89 -14.56 -1.06
CA PRO A 553 -33.30 -14.91 -1.27
C PRO A 553 -33.87 -14.14 -2.47
N MET A 554 -33.88 -14.76 -3.65
CA MET A 554 -34.35 -14.13 -4.88
C MET A 554 -35.87 -14.25 -4.99
N HIS A 555 -36.55 -13.11 -4.98
CA HIS A 555 -38.00 -12.95 -5.02
C HIS A 555 -38.46 -12.38 -6.36
N ILE A 556 -39.57 -12.89 -6.92
CA ILE A 556 -40.21 -12.33 -8.13
C ILE A 556 -41.64 -11.90 -7.80
N HIS A 557 -41.96 -10.62 -8.02
CA HIS A 557 -43.31 -10.09 -7.83
C HIS A 557 -44.29 -10.66 -8.86
N GLY A 558 -45.59 -10.63 -8.55
CA GLY A 558 -46.64 -11.13 -9.46
C GLY A 558 -46.71 -12.66 -9.58
N GLY A 559 -46.11 -13.35 -8.60
CA GLY A 559 -45.94 -14.79 -8.54
C GLY A 559 -47.23 -15.63 -8.47
N PRO A 560 -47.10 -16.93 -8.14
CA PRO A 560 -45.84 -17.67 -7.92
C PRO A 560 -45.12 -18.03 -9.22
N PHE A 561 -43.84 -18.41 -9.14
CA PHE A 561 -43.15 -19.19 -10.18
C PHE A 561 -43.09 -20.67 -9.77
N GLU A 562 -42.84 -21.54 -10.73
CA GLU A 562 -42.59 -22.97 -10.50
C GLU A 562 -41.09 -23.24 -10.49
N VAL A 563 -40.56 -23.92 -9.47
CA VAL A 563 -39.18 -24.38 -9.43
C VAL A 563 -39.07 -25.68 -10.22
N THR A 564 -38.28 -25.68 -11.30
CA THR A 564 -38.23 -26.77 -12.27
C THR A 564 -36.90 -27.50 -12.33
N ALA A 565 -35.80 -26.88 -11.90
CA ALA A 565 -34.49 -27.54 -11.80
C ALA A 565 -33.71 -27.03 -10.58
N ARG A 566 -32.80 -27.87 -10.09
CA ARG A 566 -31.84 -27.51 -9.05
C ARG A 566 -30.46 -28.08 -9.40
N ASP A 567 -29.43 -27.24 -9.30
CA ASP A 567 -28.02 -27.58 -9.51
C ASP A 567 -27.75 -28.26 -10.87
N GLY A 568 -28.50 -27.86 -11.90
CA GLY A 568 -28.43 -28.40 -13.26
C GLY A 568 -29.42 -29.54 -13.53
N GLU A 569 -29.93 -30.19 -12.50
CA GLU A 569 -30.82 -31.34 -12.64
C GLU A 569 -32.29 -30.92 -12.72
N THR A 570 -32.97 -31.30 -13.80
CA THR A 570 -34.40 -31.08 -13.98
C THR A 570 -35.20 -31.92 -12.98
N LEU A 571 -36.02 -31.26 -12.16
CA LEU A 571 -36.86 -31.95 -11.18
C LEU A 571 -37.97 -32.74 -11.89
N PRO A 572 -38.25 -33.99 -11.44
CA PRO A 572 -39.40 -34.72 -11.93
C PRO A 572 -40.69 -34.00 -11.54
N PRO A 573 -41.77 -34.10 -12.31
CA PRO A 573 -42.99 -33.33 -12.08
C PRO A 573 -43.53 -33.34 -10.64
N PRO A 574 -43.53 -34.47 -9.88
CA PRO A 574 -44.00 -34.48 -8.49
C PRO A 574 -43.11 -33.73 -7.49
N ALA A 575 -41.86 -33.43 -7.85
CA ALA A 575 -40.89 -32.72 -7.01
C ALA A 575 -40.83 -31.22 -7.33
N ARG A 576 -41.52 -30.76 -8.38
CA ARG A 576 -41.67 -29.34 -8.70
C ARG A 576 -42.64 -28.70 -7.73
N TYR A 577 -42.37 -27.45 -7.35
CA TYR A 577 -43.19 -26.73 -6.39
C TYR A 577 -43.27 -25.25 -6.75
N LEU A 578 -44.35 -24.62 -6.28
CA LEU A 578 -44.54 -23.19 -6.42
C LEU A 578 -43.84 -22.44 -5.31
N ALA A 579 -43.19 -21.34 -5.66
CA ALA A 579 -42.58 -20.40 -4.74
C ALA A 579 -42.69 -18.98 -5.31
N ASP A 580 -42.55 -17.98 -4.44
CA ASP A 580 -42.31 -16.60 -4.87
C ASP A 580 -40.87 -16.16 -4.56
N THR A 581 -40.14 -16.93 -3.74
CA THR A 581 -38.80 -16.63 -3.26
C THR A 581 -38.02 -17.93 -3.13
N VAL A 582 -36.78 -17.96 -3.61
CA VAL A 582 -35.84 -19.08 -3.43
C VAL A 582 -34.50 -18.57 -2.91
N ASN A 583 -33.91 -19.29 -1.95
CA ASN A 583 -32.58 -18.98 -1.44
C ASN A 583 -31.53 -19.49 -2.42
N ILE A 584 -30.71 -18.58 -2.95
CA ILE A 584 -29.56 -18.90 -3.79
C ILE A 584 -28.30 -18.72 -2.94
N ALA A 585 -27.72 -19.82 -2.46
CA ALA A 585 -26.45 -19.81 -1.75
C ALA A 585 -25.26 -19.86 -2.73
N PRO A 586 -24.01 -19.58 -2.26
CA PRO A 586 -22.80 -19.77 -3.06
C PRO A 586 -22.77 -21.16 -3.72
N GLY A 587 -22.55 -21.19 -5.04
CA GLY A 587 -22.49 -22.40 -5.85
C GLY A 587 -23.83 -22.99 -6.28
N GLN A 588 -24.97 -22.59 -5.70
CA GLN A 588 -26.27 -23.16 -6.05
C GLN A 588 -26.83 -22.61 -7.37
N ARG A 589 -27.62 -23.44 -8.07
CA ARG A 589 -28.38 -23.01 -9.24
C ARG A 589 -29.83 -23.43 -9.14
N TYR A 590 -30.75 -22.56 -9.55
CA TYR A 590 -32.18 -22.87 -9.64
C TYR A 590 -32.72 -22.39 -10.97
N ASP A 591 -33.43 -23.25 -11.68
CA ASP A 591 -34.23 -22.84 -12.83
C ASP A 591 -35.70 -22.74 -12.39
N VAL A 592 -36.32 -21.60 -12.69
CA VAL A 592 -37.73 -21.37 -12.39
C VAL A 592 -38.50 -20.90 -13.62
N ILE A 593 -39.77 -21.26 -13.69
CA ILE A 593 -40.69 -20.81 -14.73
C ILE A 593 -41.68 -19.81 -14.13
N TRP A 594 -41.59 -18.56 -14.57
CA TRP A 594 -42.52 -17.49 -14.20
C TRP A 594 -43.43 -17.17 -15.39
N THR A 595 -44.74 -17.01 -15.14
CA THR A 595 -45.72 -16.70 -16.20
C THR A 595 -46.18 -15.25 -16.08
N ALA A 596 -46.16 -14.52 -17.19
CA ALA A 596 -46.66 -13.16 -17.30
C ALA A 596 -48.20 -13.14 -17.24
N ARG A 597 -48.77 -13.07 -16.03
CA ARG A 597 -50.23 -13.19 -15.82
C ARG A 597 -51.00 -11.89 -16.04
N ARG A 598 -50.38 -10.74 -15.79
CA ARG A 598 -51.00 -9.42 -15.86
C ARG A 598 -50.01 -8.37 -16.36
N PRO A 599 -50.46 -7.35 -17.10
CA PRO A 599 -49.60 -6.25 -17.52
C PRO A 599 -49.11 -5.45 -16.31
N GLY A 600 -47.93 -4.86 -16.42
CA GLY A 600 -47.30 -4.06 -15.38
C GLY A 600 -45.80 -4.31 -15.24
N LYS A 601 -45.16 -3.55 -14.34
CA LYS A 601 -43.75 -3.74 -13.96
C LYS A 601 -43.68 -4.60 -12.70
N TRP A 602 -42.95 -5.70 -12.78
CA TRP A 602 -42.76 -6.65 -11.70
C TRP A 602 -41.28 -6.70 -11.34
N LEU A 603 -40.95 -6.59 -10.05
CA LEU A 603 -39.56 -6.64 -9.60
C LEU A 603 -39.09 -8.09 -9.46
N VAL A 604 -37.82 -8.30 -9.79
CA VAL A 604 -37.05 -9.46 -9.36
C VAL A 604 -35.93 -8.93 -8.47
N HIS A 605 -35.85 -9.36 -7.21
CA HIS A 605 -34.85 -8.82 -6.31
C HIS A 605 -34.44 -9.76 -5.18
N CYS A 606 -33.28 -9.48 -4.59
CA CYS A 606 -32.89 -10.08 -3.32
C CYS A 606 -33.78 -9.55 -2.18
N HIS A 607 -34.25 -10.43 -1.30
CA HIS A 607 -35.12 -10.06 -0.17
C HIS A 607 -34.33 -9.77 1.13
N ILE A 608 -33.01 -9.56 1.03
CA ILE A 608 -32.19 -8.96 2.10
C ILE A 608 -32.09 -7.45 1.79
N PRO A 609 -32.67 -6.55 2.61
CA PRO A 609 -32.73 -5.13 2.29
C PRO A 609 -31.39 -4.46 2.02
N HIS A 610 -30.32 -4.89 2.70
CA HIS A 610 -28.97 -4.39 2.43
C HIS A 610 -28.51 -4.66 0.98
N HIS A 611 -28.91 -5.79 0.40
CA HIS A 611 -28.51 -6.20 -0.95
C HIS A 611 -29.29 -5.48 -2.05
N THR A 612 -30.29 -4.69 -1.69
CA THR A 612 -31.04 -3.82 -2.60
C THR A 612 -30.58 -2.37 -2.51
N THR A 613 -29.31 -2.15 -2.14
CA THR A 613 -28.71 -0.82 -2.02
C THR A 613 -27.43 -0.69 -2.85
N ASN A 614 -27.08 0.55 -3.19
CA ASN A 614 -25.80 0.95 -3.76
C ASN A 614 -25.03 1.71 -2.69
N ASN A 615 -24.02 1.08 -2.11
CA ASN A 615 -23.26 1.61 -0.99
C ASN A 615 -24.15 2.07 0.18
N ASN A 616 -25.09 1.21 0.58
CA ASN A 616 -26.09 1.46 1.63
C ASN A 616 -27.13 2.55 1.30
N VAL A 617 -27.25 2.95 0.04
CA VAL A 617 -28.24 3.94 -0.41
C VAL A 617 -29.14 3.34 -1.50
N GLU A 618 -30.45 3.53 -1.36
CA GLU A 618 -31.41 3.25 -2.44
C GLU A 618 -31.49 4.45 -3.39
N VAL A 619 -31.49 4.18 -4.70
CA VAL A 619 -31.59 5.15 -5.79
C VAL A 619 -32.73 4.72 -6.70
N ASP A 620 -33.63 5.66 -7.04
CA ASP A 620 -34.82 5.38 -7.87
C ASP A 620 -35.72 4.24 -7.34
N GLY A 621 -35.80 4.11 -6.01
CA GLY A 621 -36.63 3.11 -5.34
C GLY A 621 -35.99 1.74 -5.16
N GLY A 622 -34.67 1.62 -5.38
CA GLY A 622 -33.95 0.37 -5.18
C GLY A 622 -32.44 0.47 -5.36
N GLY A 623 -31.79 -0.66 -5.59
CA GLY A 623 -30.34 -0.75 -5.78
C GLY A 623 -29.91 -2.21 -5.84
N GLY A 624 -28.62 -2.45 -5.99
CA GLY A 624 -28.04 -3.78 -5.85
C GLY A 624 -28.66 -4.85 -6.76
N LEU A 625 -29.00 -5.99 -6.14
CA LEU A 625 -29.63 -7.16 -6.77
C LEU A 625 -31.12 -6.90 -7.04
N MET A 626 -31.42 -6.00 -7.97
CA MET A 626 -32.77 -5.71 -8.43
C MET A 626 -32.81 -5.64 -9.96
N LEU A 627 -33.90 -6.10 -10.57
CA LEU A 627 -34.22 -5.91 -11.99
C LEU A 627 -35.74 -5.77 -12.18
N VAL A 628 -36.16 -5.32 -13.36
CA VAL A 628 -37.57 -5.16 -13.72
C VAL A 628 -37.98 -6.12 -14.84
N ILE A 629 -39.10 -6.81 -14.65
CA ILE A 629 -39.85 -7.46 -15.73
C ILE A 629 -40.99 -6.52 -16.13
N ASP A 630 -40.98 -6.06 -17.39
CA ASP A 630 -41.98 -5.17 -17.96
C ASP A 630 -42.94 -5.98 -18.86
N VAL A 631 -44.14 -6.26 -18.34
CA VAL A 631 -45.18 -7.02 -19.03
C VAL A 631 -46.14 -6.07 -19.73
N GLN A 632 -46.15 -6.15 -21.05
CA GLN A 632 -47.08 -5.45 -21.92
C GLN A 632 -48.35 -6.29 -22.15
N PRO A 633 -49.50 -5.66 -22.50
CA PRO A 633 -50.76 -6.34 -22.74
C PRO A 633 -50.70 -7.46 -23.79
#